data_AF-A0A354G087-F1
#
_entry.id   AF-A0A354G087-F1
#
_cell.length_a   1.000
_cell.length_b   1.000
_cell.length_c   1.000
_cell.angle_alpha   90.00
_cell.angle_beta   90.00
_cell.angle_gamma   90.00
#
_symmetry.space_group_name_H-M   'P 1'
#
loop_
_entity.id
_entity.type
_entity.pdbx_description
1 polymer ?
#
loop_
_entity_poly.entity_id
_entity_poly.type
_entity_poly.pdbx_seq_one_letter_code
_entity_poly.pdbx_strand_id
1 'polypeptide(L)'
;MEEYTPETETQEEKSEQLKRWFQDNLRIIISVAIVIIIAGGIYSYSKRTDSPIVADQQQATEESDATTDEEKVADKTEEAKVTENKDTKPAVSPAQTSKETEVSFVETAGRGDGLTVLARRATANYLEKNQDSTLTKEHKIYIEDYLRKAVGHKGGVRVGTNVEFSKDLIQKAIAASKTLNENQLKNLQKYSARVSSL
;
A
#
# COMPACT_ATOMS: atom_id res chain seq x y z
N MET A 1 62.44 -15.25 6.65
CA MET A 1 61.76 -14.06 7.21
C MET A 1 60.63 -13.80 6.24
N GLU A 2 59.44 -14.30 6.56
CA GLU A 2 58.26 -14.16 5.70
C GLU A 2 57.75 -12.74 5.84
N GLU A 3 57.85 -11.96 4.77
CA GLU A 3 57.33 -10.59 4.71
C GLU A 3 55.81 -10.64 4.55
N TYR A 4 55.11 -10.16 5.58
CA TYR A 4 53.67 -9.94 5.55
C TYR A 4 53.40 -8.55 4.94
N THR A 5 53.01 -8.50 3.68
CA THR A 5 52.47 -7.30 3.05
C THR A 5 50.98 -7.17 3.38
N PRO A 6 50.51 -6.08 4.01
CA PRO A 6 49.08 -5.87 4.19
C PRO A 6 48.43 -5.47 2.86
N GLU A 7 47.54 -6.33 2.37
CA GLU A 7 46.61 -6.06 1.27
C GLU A 7 45.83 -4.77 1.58
N THR A 8 45.97 -3.74 0.75
CA THR A 8 45.17 -2.51 0.84
C THR A 8 43.76 -2.81 0.34
N GLU A 9 42.82 -3.07 1.25
CA GLU A 9 41.38 -3.15 0.97
C GLU A 9 40.93 -1.90 0.19
N THR A 10 40.58 -2.10 -1.08
CA THR A 10 40.19 -1.06 -2.03
C THR A 10 38.87 -0.41 -1.64
N GLN A 11 38.79 0.93 -1.70
CA GLN A 11 37.59 1.72 -1.35
C GLN A 11 36.33 1.31 -2.12
N GLU A 12 36.47 0.73 -3.31
CA GLU A 12 35.35 0.29 -4.15
C GLU A 12 34.54 -0.83 -3.49
N GLU A 13 35.19 -1.81 -2.85
CA GLU A 13 34.49 -2.92 -2.20
C GLU A 13 33.67 -2.46 -0.98
N LYS A 14 34.21 -1.51 -0.21
CA LYS A 14 33.48 -0.90 0.92
C LYS A 14 32.23 -0.17 0.43
N SER A 15 32.33 0.57 -0.68
CA SER A 15 31.18 1.30 -1.23
C SER A 15 30.04 0.37 -1.68
N GLU A 16 30.36 -0.77 -2.29
CA GLU A 16 29.38 -1.74 -2.76
C GLU A 16 28.77 -2.55 -1.61
N GLN A 17 29.55 -2.86 -0.58
CA GLN A 17 29.05 -3.48 0.65
C GLN A 17 28.10 -2.53 1.40
N LEU A 18 28.42 -1.24 1.50
CA LEU A 18 27.51 -0.25 2.09
C LEU A 18 26.22 -0.12 1.27
N LYS A 19 26.28 0.00 -0.06
CA LYS A 19 25.06 0.10 -0.90
C LYS A 19 24.12 -1.08 -0.73
N ARG A 20 24.65 -2.30 -0.67
CA ARG A 20 23.86 -3.53 -0.43
C ARG A 20 23.22 -3.50 0.95
N TRP A 21 23.99 -3.13 1.98
CA TRP A 21 23.47 -2.98 3.33
C TRP A 21 22.38 -1.89 3.43
N PHE A 22 22.54 -0.76 2.72
CA PHE A 22 21.52 0.30 2.68
C PHE A 22 20.23 -0.16 1.99
N GLN A 23 20.34 -0.98 0.93
CA GLN A 23 19.17 -1.55 0.25
C GLN A 23 18.44 -2.57 1.12
N ASP A 24 19.19 -3.49 1.76
CA ASP A 24 18.62 -4.55 2.58
C ASP A 24 18.04 -4.01 3.91
N ASN A 25 18.59 -2.92 4.42
CA ASN A 25 18.21 -2.34 5.71
C ASN A 25 17.49 -0.99 5.59
N LEU A 26 16.93 -0.69 4.41
CA LEU A 26 16.25 0.57 4.15
C LEU A 26 15.16 0.89 5.19
N ARG A 27 14.45 -0.14 5.70
CA ARG A 27 13.47 -0.01 6.79
C ARG A 27 14.08 0.46 8.11
N ILE A 28 15.25 -0.06 8.49
CA ILE A 28 16.01 0.38 9.67
C ILE A 28 16.47 1.83 9.48
N ILE A 29 17.02 2.15 8.30
CA ILE A 29 17.55 3.48 8.01
C ILE A 29 16.45 4.55 8.02
N ILE A 30 15.29 4.24 7.44
CA ILE A 30 14.10 5.12 7.48
C ILE A 30 13.64 5.34 8.93
N SER A 31 13.60 4.28 9.75
CA SER A 31 13.21 4.39 11.16
C SER A 31 14.16 5.33 11.93
N VAL A 32 15.47 5.20 11.74
CA VAL A 32 16.47 6.08 12.37
C VAL A 32 16.34 7.51 11.86
N ALA A 33 16.10 7.72 10.57
CA ALA A 33 15.92 9.05 9.99
C ALA A 33 14.69 9.77 10.56
N ILE A 34 13.57 9.09 10.77
CA ILE A 34 12.36 9.66 11.40
C ILE A 34 12.66 10.12 12.83
N VAL A 35 13.38 9.32 13.61
CA VAL A 35 13.78 9.69 14.98
C VAL A 35 14.66 10.94 14.97
N ILE A 36 15.60 11.05 14.03
CA ILE A 36 16.46 12.24 13.85
C ILE A 36 15.61 13.46 13.47
N ILE A 37 14.61 13.31 12.61
CA ILE A 37 13.70 14.40 12.22
C ILE A 37 12.86 14.86 13.41
N ILE A 38 12.34 13.96 14.24
CA ILE A 38 11.56 14.32 15.43
C ILE A 38 12.47 15.03 16.45
N ALA A 39 13.64 14.47 16.73
CA ALA A 39 14.62 15.08 17.65
C ALA A 39 15.08 16.46 17.13
N GLY A 40 15.36 16.58 15.83
CA GLY A 40 15.70 17.84 15.18
C GLY A 40 14.53 18.82 15.14
N GLY A 41 13.31 18.33 15.00
CA GLY A 41 12.08 19.13 15.03
C GLY A 41 11.82 19.72 16.40
N ILE A 42 11.95 18.92 17.48
CA ILE A 42 11.86 19.40 18.86
C ILE A 42 12.99 20.38 19.16
N TYR A 43 14.22 20.10 18.72
CA TYR A 43 15.35 21.01 18.88
C TYR A 43 15.14 22.33 18.12
N SER A 44 14.60 22.27 16.90
CA SER A 44 14.27 23.42 16.06
C SER A 44 13.13 24.25 16.67
N TYR A 45 12.12 23.58 17.23
CA TYR A 45 10.99 24.21 17.91
C TYR A 45 11.41 24.88 19.22
N SER A 46 12.35 24.29 19.96
CA SER A 46 12.91 24.88 21.18
C SER A 46 13.69 26.19 20.94
N LYS A 47 14.05 26.52 19.69
CA LYS A 47 14.62 27.83 19.36
C LYS A 47 13.55 28.86 18.96
N ARG A 48 12.25 28.50 19.00
CA ARG A 48 11.11 29.36 18.70
C ARG A 48 10.00 29.22 19.75
N THR A 49 10.28 29.50 21.01
CA THR A 49 9.24 29.64 22.04
C THR A 49 9.32 31.00 22.71
N ASP A 50 8.62 31.97 22.11
CA ASP A 50 7.93 33.04 22.82
C ASP A 50 6.57 33.23 22.14
N SER A 51 5.54 32.56 22.67
CA SER A 51 4.13 32.99 22.65
C SER A 51 3.29 31.98 23.46
N PRO A 52 2.64 32.42 24.55
CA PRO A 52 1.94 31.52 25.46
C PRO A 52 0.51 31.22 25.01
N ILE A 53 0.07 30.05 25.43
CA ILE A 53 -1.32 29.59 25.50
C ILE A 53 -2.04 30.41 26.57
N VAL A 54 -3.25 30.92 26.30
CA VAL A 54 -4.21 31.27 27.34
C VAL A 54 -5.59 30.78 26.93
N ALA A 55 -6.11 29.84 27.70
CA ALA A 55 -7.52 29.55 27.82
C ALA A 55 -8.10 30.48 28.90
N ASP A 56 -9.22 31.16 28.65
CA ASP A 56 -10.16 31.48 29.71
C ASP A 56 -11.58 31.73 29.18
N GLN A 57 -12.54 31.46 30.07
CA GLN A 57 -13.97 31.26 29.87
C GLN A 57 -14.83 32.55 29.94
N GLN A 58 -16.05 32.44 29.39
CA GLN A 58 -17.32 33.11 29.80
C GLN A 58 -17.42 34.65 29.59
N GLN A 59 -18.55 35.30 29.24
CA GLN A 59 -19.92 35.10 29.71
C GLN A 59 -20.97 35.91 28.89
N ALA A 60 -22.22 35.38 28.86
CA ALA A 60 -23.56 36.02 28.84
C ALA A 60 -23.95 37.05 27.76
N THR A 61 -25.12 36.95 27.11
CA THR A 61 -26.45 37.32 27.69
C THR A 61 -27.59 36.59 26.92
N GLU A 62 -28.42 35.79 27.60
CA GLU A 62 -29.84 36.06 27.99
C GLU A 62 -30.86 35.84 26.86
N GLU A 63 -32.07 35.31 27.01
CA GLU A 63 -32.81 34.51 28.00
C GLU A 63 -34.20 34.33 27.34
N SER A 64 -34.85 33.16 27.41
CA SER A 64 -36.31 33.05 27.53
C SER A 64 -36.75 31.60 27.73
N ASP A 65 -37.41 31.45 28.87
CA ASP A 65 -37.92 30.28 29.57
C ASP A 65 -39.23 29.76 28.95
N ALA A 66 -39.49 28.44 29.06
CA ALA A 66 -40.78 27.87 29.47
C ALA A 66 -40.77 26.32 29.44
N THR A 67 -40.54 25.73 30.63
CA THR A 67 -41.48 24.81 31.32
C THR A 67 -41.80 23.42 30.73
N THR A 68 -41.20 22.40 31.38
CA THR A 68 -41.82 21.20 32.00
C THR A 68 -42.44 20.09 31.14
N ASP A 69 -41.86 18.88 31.20
CA ASP A 69 -42.48 17.75 31.94
C ASP A 69 -41.47 16.59 32.16
N GLU A 70 -41.56 16.00 33.35
CA GLU A 70 -40.79 14.88 33.89
C GLU A 70 -41.20 13.52 33.28
N GLU A 71 -40.29 12.54 33.27
CA GLU A 71 -40.40 11.19 33.91
C GLU A 71 -39.21 10.31 33.43
N LYS A 72 -38.17 10.04 34.25
CA LYS A 72 -37.96 8.83 35.11
C LYS A 72 -38.28 7.52 34.35
N VAL A 73 -37.38 6.54 34.19
CA VAL A 73 -36.79 5.67 35.22
C VAL A 73 -35.46 5.03 34.74
N ALA A 74 -34.56 4.88 35.72
CA ALA A 74 -33.33 4.07 35.77
C ALA A 74 -33.47 2.62 35.21
N ASP A 75 -32.42 1.96 34.73
CA ASP A 75 -31.47 1.28 35.62
C ASP A 75 -30.10 1.01 34.96
N LYS A 76 -29.05 1.11 35.79
CA LYS A 76 -27.66 0.74 35.52
C LYS A 76 -27.49 -0.77 35.59
N THR A 77 -26.58 -1.34 34.79
CA THR A 77 -25.37 -2.03 35.30
C THR A 77 -24.40 -2.30 34.13
N GLU A 78 -23.15 -1.94 34.38
CA GLU A 78 -21.86 -2.19 33.69
C GLU A 78 -21.68 -3.67 33.25
N GLU A 79 -20.87 -4.11 32.28
CA GLU A 79 -19.60 -3.62 31.73
C GLU A 79 -19.21 -4.47 30.47
N ALA A 80 -18.14 -4.07 29.76
CA ALA A 80 -17.36 -4.81 28.73
C ALA A 80 -17.57 -4.49 27.23
N LYS A 81 -17.27 -3.24 26.87
CA LYS A 81 -16.22 -2.80 25.92
C LYS A 81 -15.69 -3.84 24.88
N VAL A 82 -16.13 -3.72 23.62
CA VAL A 82 -15.26 -3.77 22.44
C VAL A 82 -15.67 -2.65 21.50
N THR A 83 -14.73 -1.77 21.22
CA THR A 83 -14.89 -0.51 20.48
C THR A 83 -15.33 -0.76 19.04
N GLU A 84 -16.59 -0.44 18.78
CA GLU A 84 -17.20 -0.26 17.47
C GLU A 84 -16.57 0.96 16.79
N ASN A 85 -15.67 0.73 15.84
CA ASN A 85 -15.19 1.80 14.96
C ASN A 85 -16.26 2.08 13.90
N LYS A 86 -17.04 3.12 14.21
CA LYS A 86 -17.82 3.98 13.32
C LYS A 86 -17.62 3.74 11.82
N ASP A 87 -18.73 3.35 11.20
CA ASP A 87 -19.11 3.66 9.83
C ASP A 87 -18.43 4.92 9.29
N THR A 88 -17.55 4.71 8.32
CA THR A 88 -17.45 5.63 7.20
C THR A 88 -17.93 4.87 5.98
N LYS A 89 -19.23 4.96 5.72
CA LYS A 89 -19.84 4.62 4.42
C LYS A 89 -19.09 5.40 3.33
N PRO A 90 -18.31 4.76 2.44
CA PRO A 90 -17.80 5.47 1.28
C PRO A 90 -18.98 5.62 0.32
N ALA A 91 -19.35 6.86 0.06
CA ALA A 91 -20.16 7.18 -1.11
C ALA A 91 -19.46 6.59 -2.34
N VAL A 92 -20.13 5.67 -3.01
CA VAL A 92 -19.65 5.02 -4.23
C VAL A 92 -19.64 6.06 -5.35
N SER A 93 -18.51 6.76 -5.48
CA SER A 93 -18.13 7.44 -6.71
C SER A 93 -17.47 6.40 -7.62
N PRO A 94 -17.88 6.24 -8.88
CA PRO A 94 -17.42 5.16 -9.76
C PRO A 94 -15.97 5.30 -10.27
N ALA A 95 -15.12 6.09 -9.60
CA ALA A 95 -13.87 6.59 -10.19
C ALA A 95 -12.56 6.09 -9.54
N GLN A 96 -12.56 5.32 -8.45
CA GLN A 96 -11.30 4.82 -7.87
C GLN A 96 -11.43 3.37 -7.42
N THR A 97 -11.32 2.46 -8.40
CA THR A 97 -11.29 1.01 -8.18
C THR A 97 -9.88 0.48 -7.91
N SER A 98 -8.86 1.36 -7.91
CA SER A 98 -7.46 1.06 -7.66
C SER A 98 -6.84 2.11 -6.74
N LYS A 99 -6.06 1.68 -5.75
CA LYS A 99 -5.22 2.53 -4.89
C LYS A 99 -3.78 2.03 -4.93
N GLU A 100 -2.88 2.86 -5.43
CA GLU A 100 -1.45 2.58 -5.39
C GLU A 100 -0.85 2.96 -4.02
N THR A 101 0.01 2.09 -3.50
CA THR A 101 0.87 2.34 -2.34
C THR A 101 2.33 2.38 -2.79
N GLU A 102 3.25 2.65 -1.86
CA GLU A 102 4.68 2.60 -2.15
C GLU A 102 5.10 1.25 -2.75
N VAL A 103 4.59 0.14 -2.20
CA VAL A 103 5.04 -1.23 -2.51
C VAL A 103 4.02 -2.10 -3.24
N SER A 104 2.76 -1.66 -3.37
CA SER A 104 1.67 -2.49 -3.88
C SER A 104 0.55 -1.70 -4.56
N PHE A 105 -0.32 -2.42 -5.27
CA PHE A 105 -1.61 -1.93 -5.76
C PHE A 105 -2.73 -2.64 -5.03
N VAL A 106 -3.62 -1.87 -4.41
CA VAL A 106 -4.83 -2.36 -3.77
C VAL A 106 -5.99 -2.17 -4.74
N GLU A 107 -6.52 -3.28 -5.22
CA GLU A 107 -7.59 -3.31 -6.19
C GLU A 107 -8.92 -3.68 -5.53
N THR A 108 -9.92 -2.82 -5.69
CA THR A 108 -11.27 -3.06 -5.17
C THR A 108 -12.13 -3.67 -6.26
N ALA A 109 -12.78 -4.79 -5.93
CA ALA A 109 -13.66 -5.51 -6.84
C ALA A 109 -14.99 -4.80 -7.06
N GLY A 110 -15.31 -4.55 -8.33
CA GLY A 110 -16.62 -4.13 -8.79
C GLY A 110 -17.55 -5.30 -9.11
N ARG A 111 -18.74 -4.98 -9.63
CA ARG A 111 -19.72 -5.99 -10.07
C ARG A 111 -19.17 -6.78 -11.26
N GLY A 112 -19.06 -8.11 -11.11
CA GLY A 112 -18.56 -9.01 -12.15
C GLY A 112 -17.04 -9.13 -12.17
N ASP A 113 -16.33 -8.42 -11.29
CA ASP A 113 -14.88 -8.55 -11.18
C ASP A 113 -14.51 -9.84 -10.45
N GLY A 114 -13.57 -10.58 -11.04
CA GLY A 114 -12.89 -11.70 -10.40
C GLY A 114 -11.42 -11.39 -10.17
N LEU A 115 -10.70 -12.30 -9.49
CA LEU A 115 -9.25 -12.11 -9.23
C LEU A 115 -8.44 -11.82 -10.50
N THR A 116 -8.78 -12.47 -11.62
CA THR A 116 -8.11 -12.22 -12.90
C THR A 116 -8.26 -10.76 -13.36
N VAL A 117 -9.44 -10.16 -13.15
CA VAL A 117 -9.71 -8.76 -13.53
C VAL A 117 -8.91 -7.80 -12.63
N LEU A 118 -8.83 -8.11 -11.33
CA LEU A 118 -8.03 -7.31 -10.41
C LEU A 118 -6.53 -7.42 -10.73
N ALA A 119 -6.04 -8.63 -11.00
CA ALA A 119 -4.65 -8.86 -11.42
C ALA A 119 -4.32 -8.10 -12.71
N ARG A 120 -5.25 -8.09 -13.68
CA ARG A 120 -5.14 -7.28 -14.90
C ARG A 120 -5.02 -5.80 -14.59
N ARG A 121 -5.87 -5.27 -13.72
CA ARG A 121 -5.86 -3.84 -13.35
C ARG A 121 -4.57 -3.44 -12.64
N ALA A 122 -4.12 -4.25 -11.67
CA ALA A 122 -2.84 -4.04 -11.00
C ALA A 122 -1.65 -4.07 -11.98
N THR A 123 -1.66 -5.00 -12.94
CA THR A 123 -0.61 -5.07 -13.98
C THR A 123 -0.66 -3.86 -14.90
N ALA A 124 -1.84 -3.40 -15.29
CA ALA A 124 -2.02 -2.20 -16.11
C ALA A 124 -1.42 -0.97 -15.41
N ASN A 125 -1.81 -0.75 -14.16
CA ASN A 125 -1.31 0.35 -13.32
C ASN A 125 0.22 0.31 -13.17
N TYR A 126 0.81 -0.89 -13.06
CA TYR A 126 2.27 -1.04 -13.04
C TYR A 126 2.92 -0.65 -14.38
N LEU A 127 2.34 -1.10 -15.50
CA LEU A 127 2.88 -0.87 -16.85
C LEU A 127 2.71 0.57 -17.35
N GLU A 128 1.79 1.35 -16.78
CA GLU A 128 1.67 2.79 -17.08
C GLU A 128 2.97 3.55 -16.79
N LYS A 129 3.67 3.16 -15.71
CA LYS A 129 4.95 3.76 -15.31
C LYS A 129 6.17 2.96 -15.78
N ASN A 130 5.97 1.68 -16.10
CA ASN A 130 7.02 0.74 -16.48
C ASN A 130 6.66 0.09 -17.83
N GLN A 131 6.59 0.90 -18.88
CA GLN A 131 6.19 0.41 -20.20
C GLN A 131 7.18 -0.64 -20.71
N ASP A 132 6.63 -1.72 -21.24
CA ASP A 132 7.41 -2.83 -21.79
C ASP A 132 6.78 -3.30 -23.11
N SER A 133 7.34 -2.82 -24.21
CA SER A 133 6.86 -3.13 -25.57
C SER A 133 7.10 -4.59 -25.97
N THR A 134 7.90 -5.35 -25.21
CA THR A 134 8.16 -6.77 -25.47
C THR A 134 6.98 -7.67 -25.04
N LEU A 135 6.08 -7.16 -24.19
CA LEU A 135 4.95 -7.94 -23.66
C LEU A 135 3.80 -8.05 -24.66
N THR A 136 3.75 -9.19 -25.34
CA THR A 136 2.59 -9.59 -26.16
C THR A 136 1.34 -9.90 -25.31
N LYS A 137 0.19 -10.12 -25.97
CA LYS A 137 -1.07 -10.49 -25.29
C LYS A 137 -0.93 -11.80 -24.51
N GLU A 138 -0.17 -12.76 -25.03
CA GLU A 138 0.10 -14.06 -24.42
C GLU A 138 0.86 -13.90 -23.11
N HIS A 139 1.88 -13.03 -23.09
CA HIS A 139 2.60 -12.68 -21.87
C HIS A 139 1.67 -12.06 -20.83
N LYS A 140 0.79 -11.14 -21.25
CA LYS A 140 -0.21 -10.51 -20.36
C LYS A 140 -1.15 -11.55 -19.73
N ILE A 141 -1.63 -12.54 -20.50
CA ILE A 141 -2.45 -13.65 -19.97
C ILE A 141 -1.70 -14.44 -18.91
N TYR A 142 -0.43 -14.76 -19.19
CA TYR A 142 0.39 -15.50 -18.24
C TYR A 142 0.57 -14.72 -16.94
N ILE A 143 0.84 -13.41 -17.04
CA ILE A 143 0.99 -12.52 -15.88
C ILE A 143 -0.29 -12.51 -15.04
N GLU A 144 -1.47 -12.33 -15.67
CA GLU A 144 -2.77 -12.37 -14.97
C GLU A 144 -2.97 -13.68 -14.21
N ASP A 145 -2.69 -14.81 -14.85
CA ASP A 145 -2.85 -16.15 -14.26
C ASP A 145 -1.84 -16.39 -13.12
N TYR A 146 -0.58 -15.97 -13.31
CA TYR A 146 0.47 -16.05 -12.31
C TYR A 146 0.08 -15.26 -11.05
N LEU A 147 -0.33 -14.00 -11.22
CA LEU A 147 -0.75 -13.13 -10.13
C LEU A 147 -1.97 -13.69 -9.40
N ARG A 148 -2.97 -14.19 -10.14
CA ARG A 148 -4.16 -14.83 -9.55
C ARG A 148 -3.78 -16.01 -8.65
N LYS A 149 -2.80 -16.81 -9.05
CA LYS A 149 -2.35 -18.00 -8.29
C LYS A 149 -1.46 -17.63 -7.11
N ALA A 150 -0.67 -16.57 -7.24
CA ALA A 150 0.31 -16.16 -6.24
C ALA A 150 -0.25 -15.19 -5.19
N VAL A 151 -1.30 -14.44 -5.52
CA VAL A 151 -1.99 -13.59 -4.55
C VAL A 151 -2.72 -14.50 -3.57
N GLY A 152 -2.34 -14.44 -2.29
CA GLY A 152 -2.81 -15.36 -1.24
C GLY A 152 -4.30 -15.26 -0.89
N HIS A 153 -5.13 -14.71 -1.78
CA HIS A 153 -6.57 -14.57 -1.61
C HIS A 153 -7.25 -15.93 -1.66
N LYS A 154 -7.96 -16.28 -0.58
CA LYS A 154 -8.73 -17.52 -0.48
C LYS A 154 -10.22 -17.23 -0.65
N GLY A 155 -10.87 -18.00 -1.51
CA GLY A 155 -12.31 -17.90 -1.76
C GLY A 155 -12.68 -17.01 -2.94
N GLY A 156 -13.98 -16.79 -3.11
CA GLY A 156 -14.51 -15.96 -4.20
C GLY A 156 -14.23 -14.48 -4.01
N VAL A 157 -14.32 -13.72 -5.12
CA VAL A 157 -14.29 -12.26 -5.10
C VAL A 157 -15.72 -11.76 -5.13
N ARG A 158 -16.06 -10.87 -4.20
CA ARG A 158 -17.36 -10.17 -4.13
C ARG A 158 -17.14 -8.68 -4.32
N VAL A 159 -18.20 -7.95 -4.64
CA VAL A 159 -18.15 -6.48 -4.72
C VAL A 159 -17.62 -5.90 -3.40
N GLY A 160 -16.65 -5.00 -3.48
CA GLY A 160 -15.96 -4.39 -2.33
C GLY A 160 -14.79 -5.21 -1.78
N THR A 161 -14.49 -6.39 -2.34
CA THR A 161 -13.28 -7.15 -1.95
C THR A 161 -12.04 -6.36 -2.35
N ASN A 162 -11.14 -6.13 -1.40
CA ASN A 162 -9.84 -5.55 -1.67
C ASN A 162 -8.80 -6.65 -1.82
N VAL A 163 -8.05 -6.62 -2.91
CA VAL A 163 -6.95 -7.55 -3.17
C VAL A 163 -5.69 -6.76 -3.42
N GLU A 164 -4.64 -7.10 -2.69
CA GLU A 164 -3.35 -6.43 -2.78
C GLU A 164 -2.39 -7.22 -3.68
N PHE A 165 -1.80 -6.53 -4.65
CA PHE A 165 -0.76 -7.06 -5.54
C PHE A 165 0.53 -6.28 -5.31
N SER A 166 1.56 -6.93 -4.76
CA SER A 166 2.85 -6.26 -4.57
C SER A 166 3.56 -6.02 -5.90
N LYS A 167 4.29 -4.90 -5.99
CA LYS A 167 5.08 -4.53 -7.17
C LYS A 167 6.12 -5.60 -7.50
N ASP A 168 6.77 -6.16 -6.49
CA ASP A 168 7.71 -7.27 -6.62
C ASP A 168 7.06 -8.51 -7.26
N LEU A 169 5.81 -8.82 -6.90
CA LEU A 169 5.10 -9.96 -7.46
C LEU A 169 4.75 -9.73 -8.93
N ILE A 170 4.35 -8.51 -9.29
CA ILE A 170 4.10 -8.11 -10.68
C ILE A 170 5.40 -8.21 -11.50
N GLN A 171 6.51 -7.72 -10.97
CA GLN A 171 7.83 -7.84 -11.60
C GLN A 171 8.24 -9.30 -11.81
N LYS A 172 8.06 -10.16 -10.81
CA LYS A 172 8.33 -11.60 -10.92
C LYS A 172 7.46 -12.25 -11.99
N ALA A 173 6.18 -11.87 -12.07
CA ALA A 173 5.26 -12.38 -13.09
C ALA A 173 5.70 -11.94 -14.50
N ILE A 174 6.11 -10.69 -14.68
CA ILE A 174 6.63 -10.16 -15.94
C ILE A 174 7.91 -10.91 -16.34
N ALA A 175 8.87 -11.04 -15.41
CA ALA A 175 10.12 -11.76 -15.67
C ALA A 175 9.86 -13.22 -16.06
N ALA A 176 8.98 -13.92 -15.34
CA ALA A 176 8.58 -15.28 -15.65
C ALA A 176 7.90 -15.38 -17.03
N SER A 177 7.06 -14.42 -17.40
CA SER A 177 6.40 -14.40 -18.71
C SER A 177 7.41 -14.37 -19.87
N LYS A 178 8.53 -13.65 -19.73
CA LYS A 178 9.55 -13.55 -20.77
C LYS A 178 10.35 -14.83 -20.99
N THR A 179 10.23 -15.80 -20.08
CA THR A 179 10.88 -17.12 -20.21
C THR A 179 10.03 -18.14 -20.95
N LEU A 180 8.81 -17.75 -21.36
CA LEU A 180 7.90 -18.65 -22.07
C LEU A 180 8.47 -19.04 -23.44
N ASN A 181 8.42 -20.33 -23.74
CA ASN A 181 8.80 -20.83 -25.06
C ASN A 181 7.65 -20.68 -26.06
N GLU A 182 7.96 -20.85 -27.36
CA GLU A 182 6.99 -20.69 -28.45
C GLU A 182 5.75 -21.59 -28.30
N ASN A 183 5.92 -22.82 -27.80
CA ASN A 183 4.80 -23.74 -27.60
C ASN A 183 3.85 -23.23 -26.50
N GLN A 184 4.40 -22.67 -25.43
CA GLN A 184 3.62 -22.06 -24.36
C GLN A 184 2.88 -20.81 -24.86
N LEU A 185 3.56 -19.95 -25.62
CA LEU A 185 2.94 -18.77 -26.23
C LEU A 185 1.80 -19.16 -27.17
N LYS A 186 2.02 -20.16 -28.05
CA LYS A 186 1.00 -20.69 -28.96
C LYS A 186 -0.21 -21.25 -28.21
N ASN A 187 0.00 -21.93 -27.08
CA ASN A 187 -1.09 -22.42 -26.26
C ASN A 187 -1.89 -21.29 -25.59
N LEU A 188 -1.22 -20.17 -25.24
CA LEU A 188 -1.87 -18.99 -24.68
C LEU A 188 -2.60 -18.15 -25.72
N GLN A 189 -2.18 -18.22 -26.99
CA GLN A 189 -2.78 -17.47 -28.10
C GLN A 189 -4.30 -17.67 -28.21
N LYS A 190 -4.82 -18.86 -27.87
CA LYS A 190 -6.27 -19.16 -27.87
C LYS A 190 -7.08 -18.32 -26.88
N TYR A 191 -6.42 -17.72 -25.89
CA TYR A 191 -7.04 -16.85 -24.89
C TYR A 191 -6.82 -15.36 -25.20
N SER A 192 -5.97 -15.02 -26.18
CA SER A 192 -5.55 -13.64 -26.46
C SER A 192 -6.72 -12.71 -26.83
N ALA A 193 -7.81 -13.25 -27.37
CA ALA A 193 -9.03 -12.51 -27.66
C ALA A 193 -9.74 -11.96 -26.41
N ARG A 194 -9.46 -12.50 -25.22
CA ARG A 194 -10.09 -12.10 -23.94
C ARG A 194 -9.32 -11.02 -23.19
N VAL A 195 -8.15 -10.63 -23.72
CA VAL A 195 -7.32 -9.57 -23.15
C VAL A 195 -7.47 -8.34 -24.03
N SER A 196 -8.12 -7.31 -23.47
CA SER A 196 -8.11 -5.97 -24.07
C SER A 196 -6.66 -5.49 -24.13
N SER A 197 -6.31 -4.74 -25.17
CA SER A 197 -5.04 -3.99 -25.17
C SER A 197 -5.08 -3.03 -23.98
N LEU A 198 -4.40 -3.42 -22.90
CA LEU A 198 -3.95 -2.49 -21.85
C LEU A 198 -3.15 -1.38 -22.52
#